data_AF-A0A960G6F5-F1
#
_entry.id   AF-A0A960G6F5-F1
#
_cell.length_a   1.000
_cell.length_b   1.000
_cell.length_c   1.000
_cell.angle_alpha   90.00
_cell.angle_beta   90.00
_cell.angle_gamma   90.00
#
_symmetry.space_group_name_H-M   'P 1'
#
loop_
_entity.id
_entity.type
_entity.pdbx_description
1 polymer ?
#
loop_
_entity_poly.entity_id
_entity_poly.type
_entity_poly.pdbx_seq_one_letter_code
_entity_poly.pdbx_strand_id
1 'polypeptide(L)'
;MLEFDVLVEIPKGSRNKYEVDHESGRIRLDRTLFTSTQYPADYGYIEDTLGLDGDPLDALVLLLGEPTFPGCLIKCRAIGMYRMTDEAGGDDKVLCVPVTDPRLEHLRDINHLPKFDRLEIEHFFTVYKDLEPGKSVEGANWVGRDEAEREVVASFERERQHLAAAEGTEDTEGH
;
A
#
# COMPACT_ATOMS: atom_id res chain seq x y z
N MET A 1 13.78 11.45 6.60
CA MET A 1 12.93 10.40 6.03
C MET A 1 11.56 11.01 5.88
N LEU A 2 10.92 10.74 4.76
CA LEU A 2 9.55 11.16 4.54
C LEU A 2 8.64 10.42 5.52
N GLU A 3 7.75 11.15 6.17
CA GLU A 3 6.74 10.59 7.06
C GLU A 3 5.37 10.81 6.43
N PHE A 4 4.50 9.82 6.54
CA PHE A 4 3.15 9.84 5.98
C PHE A 4 2.22 8.95 6.81
N ASP A 5 0.93 9.20 6.72
CA ASP A 5 -0.07 8.39 7.42
C ASP A 5 -0.60 7.29 6.50
N VAL A 6 -0.66 6.07 7.04
CA VAL A 6 -1.19 4.88 6.36
C VAL A 6 -2.48 4.46 7.05
N LEU A 7 -3.57 4.37 6.29
CA LEU A 7 -4.82 3.81 6.77
C LEU A 7 -4.82 2.31 6.49
N VAL A 8 -4.88 1.51 7.55
CA VAL A 8 -4.87 0.04 7.45
C VAL A 8 -6.26 -0.46 7.05
N GLU A 9 -6.32 -1.26 5.99
CA GLU A 9 -7.54 -1.92 5.54
C GLU A 9 -7.56 -3.38 5.99
N ILE A 10 -6.42 -4.06 5.84
CA ILE A 10 -6.29 -5.50 6.03
C ILE A 10 -5.22 -5.77 7.08
N PRO A 11 -5.61 -6.21 8.28
CA PRO A 11 -4.64 -6.57 9.30
C PRO A 11 -3.88 -7.85 8.91
N LYS A 12 -2.63 -7.95 9.37
CA LYS A 12 -1.78 -9.14 9.19
C LYS A 12 -2.51 -10.42 9.61
N GLY A 13 -2.36 -11.47 8.80
CA GLY A 13 -2.99 -12.78 9.04
C GLY A 13 -4.43 -12.89 8.52
N SER A 14 -5.03 -11.79 8.05
CA SER A 14 -6.37 -11.84 7.45
C SER A 14 -6.35 -12.55 6.10
N ARG A 15 -7.41 -13.33 5.85
CA ARG A 15 -7.75 -13.88 4.52
C ARG A 15 -8.84 -13.06 3.82
N ASN A 16 -9.47 -12.15 4.55
CA ASN A 16 -10.49 -11.26 4.02
C ASN A 16 -9.79 -10.03 3.46
N LYS A 17 -9.98 -9.78 2.17
CA LYS A 17 -9.61 -8.54 1.52
C LYS A 17 -10.70 -7.51 1.83
N TYR A 18 -10.37 -6.63 2.76
CA TYR A 18 -11.13 -5.42 3.02
C TYR A 18 -10.62 -4.31 2.13
N GLU A 19 -11.47 -3.34 1.85
CA GLU A 19 -11.14 -2.10 1.15
C GLU A 19 -11.97 -0.97 1.73
N VAL A 20 -11.45 0.25 1.69
CA VAL A 20 -12.23 1.46 1.95
C VAL A 20 -13.05 1.77 0.71
N ASP A 21 -14.36 1.84 0.89
CA ASP A 21 -15.25 2.41 -0.10
C ASP A 21 -15.08 3.93 -0.08
N HIS A 22 -14.30 4.48 -1.02
CA HIS A 22 -13.95 5.90 -1.08
C HIS A 22 -15.16 6.83 -1.22
N GLU A 23 -16.31 6.36 -1.73
CA GLU A 23 -17.55 7.16 -1.77
C GLU A 23 -18.18 7.30 -0.38
N SER A 24 -18.16 6.23 0.42
CA SER A 24 -18.83 6.20 1.74
C SER A 24 -17.89 6.36 2.94
N GLY A 25 -16.58 6.27 2.72
CA GLY A 25 -15.55 6.24 3.76
C GLY A 25 -15.63 5.01 4.67
N ARG A 26 -16.33 3.94 4.27
CA ARG A 26 -16.56 2.75 5.10
C ARG A 26 -15.74 1.56 4.63
N ILE A 27 -15.29 0.75 5.59
CA ILE A 27 -14.66 -0.54 5.30
C ILE A 27 -15.69 -1.50 4.73
N ARG A 28 -15.41 -2.01 3.53
CA ARG A 28 -16.19 -3.01 2.80
C ARG A 28 -15.38 -4.28 2.67
N LEU A 29 -16.04 -5.43 2.78
CA LEU A 29 -15.45 -6.70 2.41
C LEU A 29 -15.59 -6.86 0.89
N ASP A 30 -14.47 -6.80 0.17
CA ASP A 30 -14.41 -7.09 -1.27
C ASP A 30 -14.60 -8.59 -1.49
N ARG A 31 -13.68 -9.39 -0.96
CA ARG A 31 -13.70 -10.84 -1.09
C ARG A 31 -12.86 -11.55 -0.03
N THR A 32 -13.10 -12.84 0.16
CA THR A 32 -12.14 -13.73 0.80
C THR A 32 -11.17 -14.24 -0.26
N LEU A 33 -9.87 -14.26 0.04
CA LEU A 33 -8.86 -14.78 -0.89
C LEU A 33 -9.17 -16.21 -1.30
N PHE A 34 -9.06 -16.49 -2.60
CA PHE A 34 -9.32 -17.81 -3.19
C PHE A 34 -8.25 -18.83 -2.78
N THR A 35 -7.04 -18.34 -2.53
CA THR A 35 -5.92 -19.14 -2.02
C THR A 35 -5.98 -19.26 -0.50
N SER A 36 -5.28 -20.26 0.06
CA SER A 36 -5.12 -20.40 1.51
C SER A 36 -4.01 -19.51 2.09
N THR A 37 -3.73 -18.39 1.41
CA THR A 37 -2.74 -17.40 1.81
C THR A 37 -3.36 -16.40 2.79
N GLN A 38 -2.50 -15.69 3.53
CA GLN A 38 -2.84 -14.64 4.47
C GLN A 38 -1.91 -13.46 4.25
N TYR A 39 -2.40 -12.24 4.50
CA TYR A 39 -1.58 -11.04 4.36
C TYR A 39 -0.38 -11.09 5.34
N PRO A 40 0.86 -10.92 4.86
CA PRO A 40 2.08 -11.10 5.67
C PRO A 40 2.33 -9.94 6.64
N ALA A 41 1.76 -8.77 6.36
CA ALA A 41 1.85 -7.56 7.17
C ALA A 41 0.51 -6.79 7.11
N ASP A 42 0.39 -5.75 7.92
CA ASP A 42 -0.77 -4.86 7.83
C ASP A 42 -0.71 -4.13 6.50
N TYR A 43 -1.84 -4.09 5.81
CA TYR A 43 -1.95 -3.58 4.45
C TYR A 43 -3.04 -2.51 4.39
N GLY A 44 -2.81 -1.48 3.59
CA GLY A 44 -3.79 -0.48 3.23
C GLY A 44 -3.16 0.53 2.29
N TYR A 45 -3.46 1.81 2.45
CA TYR A 45 -2.97 2.85 1.56
C TYR A 45 -2.49 4.09 2.31
N ILE A 46 -1.72 4.93 1.62
CA ILE A 46 -1.22 6.20 2.14
C ILE A 46 -2.27 7.29 1.93
N GLU A 47 -2.65 7.99 3.00
CA GLU A 47 -3.63 9.08 2.89
C GLU A 47 -3.13 10.22 1.99
N ASP A 48 -4.06 10.90 1.33
CA ASP A 48 -3.80 12.03 0.44
C ASP A 48 -2.86 11.71 -0.74
N THR A 49 -2.87 10.46 -1.23
CA THR A 49 -2.06 10.05 -2.39
C THR A 49 -2.92 9.53 -3.53
N LEU A 50 -2.40 9.68 -4.76
CA LEU A 50 -2.99 9.12 -5.97
C LEU A 50 -1.95 8.32 -6.75
N GLY A 51 -2.21 7.03 -6.93
CA GLY A 51 -1.46 6.09 -7.75
C GLY A 51 -1.62 6.36 -9.25
N LEU A 52 -0.95 5.55 -10.06
CA LEU A 52 -1.06 5.61 -11.52
C LEU A 52 -2.28 4.85 -12.06
N ASP A 53 -2.83 3.95 -11.26
CA ASP A 53 -4.05 3.17 -11.46
C ASP A 53 -5.33 3.97 -11.12
N GLY A 54 -5.19 5.09 -10.41
CA GLY A 54 -6.30 5.94 -9.99
C GLY A 54 -6.77 5.69 -8.56
N ASP A 55 -6.17 4.72 -7.86
CA ASP A 55 -6.42 4.45 -6.45
C ASP A 55 -5.28 5.05 -5.59
N PRO A 56 -5.46 5.22 -4.27
CA PRO A 56 -4.38 5.67 -3.40
C PRO A 56 -3.19 4.72 -3.38
N LEU A 57 -1.99 5.25 -3.09
CA LEU A 57 -0.77 4.44 -3.13
C LEU A 57 -0.77 3.38 -2.01
N ASP A 58 -0.65 2.12 -2.41
CA ASP A 58 -0.65 0.98 -1.51
C ASP A 58 0.55 0.97 -0.56
N ALA A 59 0.31 0.52 0.67
CA ALA A 59 1.33 0.41 1.71
C ALA A 59 1.21 -0.88 2.52
N LEU A 60 2.37 -1.46 2.82
CA LEU A 60 2.58 -2.56 3.75
C LEU A 60 3.31 -2.05 4.99
N VAL A 61 2.66 -2.14 6.15
CA VAL A 61 3.19 -1.70 7.44
C VAL A 61 3.74 -2.91 8.21
N LEU A 62 5.06 -2.93 8.39
CA LEU A 62 5.71 -3.94 9.23
C LEU A 62 5.63 -3.55 10.71
N LEU A 63 4.91 -4.36 11.49
CA LEU A 63 4.76 -4.21 12.93
C LEU A 63 5.47 -5.33 13.69
N LEU A 64 5.97 -5.01 14.89
CA LEU A 64 6.51 -6.01 15.83
C LEU A 64 5.38 -6.51 16.74
N GLY A 65 4.77 -7.63 16.37
CA GLY A 65 3.85 -8.36 17.23
C GLY A 65 2.47 -8.52 16.62
N GLU A 66 1.51 -7.76 17.15
CA GLU A 66 0.08 -7.93 16.87
C GLU A 66 -0.39 -7.09 15.67
N PRO A 67 -1.30 -7.62 14.85
CA PRO A 67 -1.98 -6.84 13.82
C PRO A 67 -2.80 -5.72 14.43
N THR A 68 -3.02 -4.65 13.66
CA THR A 68 -3.98 -3.61 14.04
C THR A 68 -5.42 -4.01 13.65
N PHE A 69 -6.25 -3.03 13.31
CA PHE A 69 -7.63 -3.19 12.94
C PHE A 69 -7.94 -2.36 11.68
N PRO A 70 -8.93 -2.76 10.86
CA PRO A 70 -9.34 -1.98 9.69
C PRO A 70 -9.79 -0.57 10.09
N GLY A 71 -9.30 0.46 9.39
CA GLY A 71 -9.49 1.87 9.70
C GLY A 71 -8.51 2.45 10.73
N CYS A 72 -7.49 1.69 11.14
CA CYS A 72 -6.43 2.21 12.00
C CYS A 72 -5.46 3.09 11.19
N LEU A 73 -5.20 4.31 11.67
CA LEU A 73 -4.22 5.20 11.07
C LEU A 73 -2.87 5.05 11.76
N ILE A 74 -1.82 4.83 10.97
CA ILE A 74 -0.46 4.64 11.47
C ILE A 74 0.47 5.62 10.78
N LYS A 75 1.17 6.42 11.59
CA LYS A 75 2.24 7.29 11.10
C LYS A 75 3.48 6.47 10.77
N CYS A 76 3.85 6.47 9.50
CA CYS A 76 4.82 5.55 8.91
C CYS A 76 5.96 6.29 8.21
N ARG A 77 7.05 5.56 8.00
CA ARG A 77 8.17 5.94 7.12
C ARG A 77 8.52 4.80 6.18
N ALA A 78 8.82 5.11 4.93
CA ALA A 78 9.20 4.11 3.94
C ALA A 78 10.58 3.50 4.25
N ILE A 79 10.72 2.21 3.95
CA ILE A 79 12.01 1.49 3.96
C ILE A 79 12.34 0.91 2.58
N GLY A 80 11.35 0.73 1.72
CA GLY A 80 11.51 0.26 0.36
C GLY A 80 10.17 0.22 -0.34
N MET A 81 10.15 -0.30 -1.56
CA MET A 81 8.93 -0.47 -2.32
C MET A 81 9.02 -1.76 -3.13
N TYR A 82 7.90 -2.46 -3.21
CA TYR A 82 7.74 -3.64 -4.03
C TYR A 82 7.02 -3.22 -5.31
N ARG A 83 7.69 -3.39 -6.45
CA ARG A 83 7.09 -3.12 -7.76
C ARG A 83 6.63 -4.43 -8.36
N MET A 84 5.39 -4.46 -8.81
CA MET A 84 4.84 -5.56 -9.60
C MET A 84 4.02 -5.03 -10.76
N THR A 85 3.78 -5.85 -11.77
CA THR A 85 2.85 -5.55 -12.84
C THR A 85 1.76 -6.62 -12.84
N ASP A 86 0.50 -6.21 -12.76
CA ASP A 86 -0.64 -7.10 -12.85
C ASP A 86 -1.44 -6.86 -14.15
N GLU A 87 -2.61 -7.47 -14.28
CA GLU A 87 -3.48 -7.33 -15.44
C GLU A 87 -3.95 -5.88 -15.74
N ALA A 88 -3.95 -5.01 -14.73
CA ALA A 88 -4.43 -3.63 -14.81
C ALA A 88 -3.28 -2.61 -15.01
N GLY A 89 -2.03 -3.00 -14.75
CA GLY A 89 -0.87 -2.16 -15.00
C GLY A 89 0.23 -2.34 -13.95
N GLY A 90 1.01 -1.26 -13.74
CA GLY A 90 2.01 -1.22 -12.68
C GLY A 90 1.34 -1.02 -11.33
N ASP A 91 1.67 -1.89 -10.38
CA ASP A 91 1.16 -1.91 -9.02
C ASP A 91 2.35 -1.82 -8.05
N ASP A 92 2.55 -0.61 -7.50
CA ASP A 92 3.67 -0.27 -6.64
C ASP A 92 3.20 -0.22 -5.18
N LYS A 93 3.85 -1.00 -4.31
CA LYS A 93 3.48 -1.14 -2.89
C LYS A 93 4.61 -0.68 -1.98
N VAL A 94 4.37 0.37 -1.22
CA VAL A 94 5.37 0.93 -0.31
C VAL A 94 5.52 0.05 0.92
N LEU A 95 6.73 -0.40 1.21
CA LEU A 95 7.03 -1.09 2.46
C LEU A 95 7.47 -0.05 3.50
N CYS A 96 6.80 -0.02 4.63
CA CYS A 96 6.99 0.99 5.66
C CYS A 96 6.96 0.42 7.08
N VAL A 97 7.43 1.23 8.02
CA VAL A 97 7.44 0.94 9.46
C VAL A 97 6.90 2.13 10.24
N PRO A 98 6.28 1.93 11.41
CA PRO A 98 5.85 3.02 12.28
C PRO A 98 7.01 3.91 12.72
N VAL A 99 6.82 5.22 12.69
CA VAL A 99 7.83 6.19 13.16
C VAL A 99 7.97 6.20 14.69
N THR A 100 6.91 5.80 15.39
CA THR A 100 6.81 5.88 16.85
C THR A 100 7.43 4.69 17.57
N ASP A 101 7.78 3.61 16.84
CA ASP A 101 8.35 2.41 17.43
C ASP A 101 9.90 2.41 17.35
N PRO A 102 10.62 2.72 18.45
CA PRO A 102 12.07 2.77 18.45
C PRO A 102 12.72 1.40 18.20
N ARG A 103 12.00 0.30 18.37
CA ARG A 103 12.52 -1.06 18.09
C ARG A 103 12.76 -1.27 16.60
N LEU A 104 12.03 -0.56 15.74
CA LEU A 104 12.13 -0.63 14.28
C LEU A 104 13.07 0.41 13.68
N GLU A 105 13.72 1.23 14.50
CA GLU A 105 14.60 2.33 14.06
C GLU A 105 15.77 1.88 13.17
N HIS A 106 16.23 0.64 13.36
CA HIS A 106 17.30 0.03 12.57
C HIS A 106 16.87 -0.32 11.13
N LEU A 107 15.57 -0.52 10.88
CA LEU A 107 15.04 -0.77 9.55
C LEU A 107 14.90 0.55 8.79
N ARG A 108 15.97 0.97 8.11
CA ARG A 108 16.02 2.24 7.33
C ARG A 108 16.06 2.06 5.82
N ASP A 109 16.12 0.81 5.36
CA ASP A 109 16.27 0.41 3.97
C ASP A 109 15.78 -1.04 3.83
N ILE A 110 15.33 -1.41 2.64
CA ILE A 110 14.83 -2.75 2.33
C ILE A 110 15.87 -3.85 2.61
N ASN A 111 17.16 -3.53 2.50
CA ASN A 111 18.23 -4.48 2.77
C ASN A 111 18.46 -4.76 4.26
N HIS A 112 17.90 -3.93 5.15
CA HIS A 112 17.89 -4.22 6.59
C HIS A 112 16.86 -5.28 6.96
N LEU A 113 15.86 -5.54 6.11
CA LEU A 113 14.90 -6.60 6.34
C LEU A 113 15.54 -7.97 6.02
N PRO A 114 15.37 -8.98 6.89
CA PRO A 114 15.82 -10.33 6.62
C PRO A 114 15.37 -10.82 5.25
N LYS A 115 16.24 -11.57 4.58
CA LYS A 115 15.98 -12.06 3.22
C LYS A 115 14.69 -12.89 3.14
N PHE A 116 14.45 -13.75 4.13
CA PHE A 116 13.28 -14.62 4.13
C PHE A 116 11.97 -13.86 4.28
N ASP A 117 11.96 -12.79 5.08
CA ASP A 117 10.77 -11.93 5.23
C ASP A 117 10.44 -11.23 3.90
N ARG A 118 11.46 -10.76 3.16
CA ARG A 118 11.26 -10.20 1.80
C ARG A 118 10.72 -11.23 0.82
N LEU A 119 11.26 -12.45 0.86
CA LEU A 119 10.81 -13.54 0.00
C LEU A 119 9.39 -13.99 0.32
N GLU A 120 8.98 -13.96 1.59
CA GLU A 120 7.60 -14.28 1.99
C GLU A 120 6.60 -13.28 1.42
N ILE A 121 6.92 -11.97 1.50
CA ILE A 121 6.08 -10.91 0.92
C ILE A 121 6.02 -11.03 -0.60
N GLU A 122 7.15 -11.23 -1.27
CA GLU A 122 7.23 -11.45 -2.72
C GLU A 122 6.41 -12.68 -3.15
N HIS A 123 6.55 -13.79 -2.43
CA HIS A 123 5.80 -15.00 -2.71
C HIS A 123 4.29 -14.78 -2.54
N PHE A 124 3.86 -14.09 -1.48
CA PHE A 124 2.46 -13.76 -1.25
C PHE A 124 1.84 -13.04 -2.46
N PHE A 125 2.43 -11.94 -2.93
CA PHE A 125 1.89 -11.20 -4.07
C PHE A 125 1.98 -11.95 -5.38
N THR A 126 2.93 -12.88 -5.52
CA THR A 126 3.04 -13.72 -6.72
C THR A 126 1.89 -14.73 -6.79
N VAL A 127 1.45 -15.29 -5.65
CA VAL A 127 0.53 -16.45 -5.65
C VAL A 127 -0.89 -16.14 -5.16
N TYR A 128 -1.14 -15.03 -4.47
CA TYR A 128 -2.45 -14.80 -3.83
C TYR A 128 -3.63 -14.77 -4.81
N LYS A 129 -3.38 -14.35 -6.05
CA LYS A 129 -4.33 -14.28 -7.17
C LYS A 129 -4.35 -15.53 -8.07
N ASP A 130 -3.52 -16.56 -7.84
CA ASP A 130 -3.35 -17.71 -8.76
C ASP A 130 -4.64 -18.50 -9.05
N LEU A 131 -5.55 -18.55 -8.06
CA LEU A 131 -6.84 -19.24 -8.19
C LEU A 131 -7.98 -18.29 -8.61
N GLU A 132 -7.68 -17.02 -8.85
CA GLU A 132 -8.63 -16.07 -9.42
C GLU A 132 -8.64 -16.20 -10.95
N PRO A 133 -9.80 -16.42 -11.58
CA PRO A 133 -9.86 -16.64 -13.02
C PRO A 133 -9.46 -15.38 -13.80
N GLY A 134 -8.43 -15.50 -14.64
CA GLY A 134 -8.00 -14.45 -15.56
C GLY A 134 -7.01 -13.44 -15.00
N LYS A 135 -6.42 -13.70 -13.82
CA LYS A 135 -5.40 -12.84 -13.21
C LYS A 135 -4.00 -13.43 -13.32
N SER A 136 -3.01 -12.56 -13.47
CA SER A 136 -1.60 -12.94 -13.54
C SER A 136 -0.73 -11.81 -13.03
N VAL A 137 0.35 -12.15 -12.34
CA VAL A 137 1.35 -11.20 -11.85
C VAL A 137 2.65 -11.45 -12.60
N GLU A 138 3.22 -10.39 -13.19
CA GLU A 138 4.50 -10.40 -13.89
C GLU A 138 5.43 -9.31 -13.33
N GLY A 139 6.74 -9.53 -13.45
CA GLY A 139 7.75 -8.51 -13.14
C GLY A 139 7.74 -8.02 -11.69
N ALA A 140 8.19 -8.86 -10.75
CA ALA A 140 8.33 -8.51 -9.35
C ALA A 140 9.77 -8.07 -9.03
N ASN A 141 9.96 -6.86 -8.48
CA ASN A 141 11.25 -6.45 -7.95
C ASN A 141 11.15 -5.49 -6.76
N TRP A 142 12.11 -5.63 -5.85
CA TRP A 142 12.30 -4.69 -4.75
C TRP A 142 13.12 -3.49 -5.18
N VAL A 143 12.72 -2.31 -4.72
CA VAL A 143 13.52 -1.09 -4.81
C VAL A 143 13.77 -0.48 -3.44
N GLY A 144 14.86 0.28 -3.35
CA GLY A 144 15.31 0.89 -2.10
C GLY A 144 14.43 2.03 -1.62
N ARG A 145 14.72 2.52 -0.42
CA ARG A 145 13.97 3.62 0.20
C ARG A 145 13.89 4.86 -0.69
N ASP A 146 14.99 5.25 -1.33
CA ASP A 146 15.05 6.50 -2.07
C ASP A 146 14.11 6.50 -3.30
N GLU A 147 13.81 5.34 -3.88
CA GLU A 147 12.81 5.21 -4.93
C GLU A 147 11.39 5.20 -4.37
N ALA A 148 11.18 4.54 -3.23
CA ALA A 148 9.90 4.55 -2.52
C ALA A 148 9.49 5.98 -2.12
N GLU A 149 10.40 6.76 -1.52
CA GLU A 149 10.12 8.14 -1.13
C GLU A 149 9.80 9.04 -2.33
N ARG A 150 10.44 8.81 -3.49
CA ARG A 150 10.11 9.54 -4.72
C ARG A 150 8.72 9.23 -5.23
N GLU A 151 8.31 7.96 -5.20
CA GLU A 151 6.98 7.58 -5.64
C GLU A 151 5.91 8.15 -4.71
N VAL A 152 6.11 8.07 -3.39
CA VAL A 152 5.19 8.67 -2.42
C VAL A 152 5.03 10.18 -2.66
N VAL A 153 6.13 10.90 -2.88
CA VAL A 153 6.06 12.34 -3.21
C VAL A 153 5.32 12.57 -4.53
N ALA A 154 5.60 11.77 -5.56
CA ALA A 154 4.89 11.89 -6.84
C ALA A 154 3.39 11.64 -6.67
N SER A 155 2.98 10.67 -5.85
CA SER A 155 1.56 10.40 -5.56
C SER A 155 0.87 11.53 -4.80
N PHE A 156 1.55 12.16 -3.83
CA PHE A 156 1.04 13.38 -3.18
C PHE A 156 0.86 14.53 -4.18
N GLU A 157 1.78 14.69 -5.13
CA GLU A 157 1.67 15.73 -6.15
C GLU A 157 0.53 15.47 -7.13
N ARG A 158 0.30 14.20 -7.51
CA ARG A 158 -0.81 13.80 -8.37
C ARG A 158 -2.15 14.07 -7.70
N GLU A 159 -2.31 13.69 -6.43
CA GLU A 159 -3.54 13.96 -5.68
C GLU A 159 -3.81 15.46 -5.57
N ARG A 160 -2.78 16.25 -5.23
CA ARG A 160 -2.91 17.71 -5.18
C ARG A 160 -3.36 18.32 -6.52
N GLN A 161 -2.84 17.81 -7.63
CA GLN A 161 -3.24 18.26 -8.97
C GLN A 161 -4.67 17.83 -9.32
N HIS A 162 -5.06 16.62 -8.92
CA HIS A 162 -6.39 16.09 -9.11
C HIS A 162 -7.44 16.95 -8.38
N LEU A 163 -7.21 17.25 -7.10
CA LEU A 163 -8.07 18.12 -6.29
C LEU A 163 -8.13 19.54 -6.87
N ALA A 164 -7.00 20.13 -7.26
CA ALA A 164 -6.97 21.46 -7.86
C ALA A 164 -7.71 21.53 -9.21
N ALA A 165 -7.67 20.45 -10.00
CA ALA A 165 -8.43 20.36 -11.25
C ALA A 165 -9.94 20.25 -11.00
N ALA A 166 -10.36 19.53 -9.96
CA ALA A 166 -11.76 19.43 -9.55
C ALA A 166 -12.32 20.77 -9.05
N GLU A 167 -11.55 21.51 -8.25
CA GLU A 167 -11.92 22.86 -7.79
C GLU A 167 -12.02 23.87 -8.95
N GLY A 168 -11.11 23.78 -9.93
CA GLY A 168 -11.12 24.68 -11.10
C GLY A 168 -12.27 24.44 -12.08
N THR A 169 -12.90 23.26 -12.07
CA THR A 169 -14.07 22.96 -12.90
C THR A 169 -15.38 23.52 -12.33
N GLU A 170 -15.52 23.60 -11.00
CA GLU A 170 -16.73 24.16 -10.36
C GLU A 170 -16.93 25.66 -10.65
N ASP A 171 -15.85 26.41 -10.86
CA ASP A 171 -15.91 27.84 -11.18
C ASP A 171 -16.34 28.14 -12.64
N THR A 172 -16.37 27.15 -13.53
CA THR A 172 -16.71 27.35 -14.96
C THR A 172 -18.14 26.98 -15.35
N GLU A 173 -18.87 26.24 -14.51
CA GLU A 173 -20.28 25.89 -14.76
C GLU A 173 -21.28 26.86 -14.10
N GLY A 174 -20.77 27.92 -13.43
CA GLY A 174 -21.55 28.92 -12.70
C GLY A 174 -21.71 30.29 -13.37
N HIS A 175 -21.77 30.38 -14.71
CA HIS A 175 -22.07 31.63 -15.42
C HIS A 175 -23.10 31.50 -16.54
#